data_AF-A0A6B1EB78-F1
#
_entry.id   AF-A0A6B1EB78-F1
#
_cell.length_a   1.000
_cell.length_b   1.000
_cell.length_c   1.000
_cell.angle_alpha   90.00
_cell.angle_beta   90.00
_cell.angle_gamma   90.00
#
_symmetry.space_group_name_H-M   'P 1'
#
loop_
_entity.id
_entity.type
_entity.pdbx_description
1 polymer ?
#
loop_
_entity_poly.entity_id
_entity_poly.type
_entity_poly.pdbx_seq_one_letter_code
_entity_poly.pdbx_strand_id
1 'polypeptide(L)'
;MRAASDGTPDNPPAQATPPADLPAGADPPVTPATWAGRDEVLDTLLGPGAQVKPGRGEAEPGCTLVGGIGLPWLRDLDFGTNWLARAATLAWPDGVVLEDLSYAAHRVMHRLQELQPGRVVLLGCMPRGTGPPGTVRRYALAELPEPDPDEVHERLGEAVGGIVDLDHTLAVCRHWNALPDDTVVIEVEPAESEFGWGFSQPVEDAVDEVLGMVRHEVSR
;
A
#
# COMPACT_ATOMS: atom_id res chain seq x y z
N MET A 1 14.37 66.75 -9.56
CA MET A 1 14.28 66.17 -10.92
C MET A 1 14.97 64.82 -10.88
N ARG A 2 14.21 63.75 -10.57
CA ARG A 2 14.71 62.37 -10.52
C ARG A 2 14.28 61.70 -11.82
N ALA A 3 15.26 61.17 -12.57
CA ALA A 3 15.02 60.43 -13.79
C ALA A 3 14.44 59.05 -13.46
N ALA A 4 13.38 58.68 -14.17
CA ALA A 4 12.82 57.35 -14.22
C ALA A 4 13.74 56.42 -15.02
N SER A 5 13.86 55.17 -14.59
CA SER A 5 14.29 54.07 -15.45
C SER A 5 13.33 52.91 -15.23
N ASP A 6 12.72 52.51 -16.34
CA ASP A 6 11.68 51.50 -16.49
C ASP A 6 12.11 50.12 -15.99
N GLY A 7 11.14 49.43 -15.41
CA GLY A 7 11.23 48.01 -15.12
C GLY A 7 10.96 47.17 -16.36
N THR A 8 11.83 46.19 -16.58
CA THR A 8 11.51 44.97 -17.33
C THR A 8 12.11 43.81 -16.55
N PRO A 9 11.32 42.82 -16.08
CA PRO A 9 11.89 41.61 -15.52
C PRO A 9 12.43 40.73 -16.66
N ASP A 10 13.64 40.21 -16.45
CA ASP A 10 14.32 39.23 -17.31
C ASP A 10 13.46 37.96 -17.45
N ASN A 11 13.10 37.62 -18.69
CA ASN A 11 12.49 36.33 -19.00
C ASN A 11 13.60 35.26 -19.15
N PRO A 12 13.41 34.04 -18.63
CA PRO A 12 14.38 32.96 -18.84
C PRO A 12 14.47 32.57 -20.34
N PRO A 13 15.60 32.00 -20.78
CA PRO A 13 15.86 31.72 -22.18
C PRO A 13 14.84 30.73 -22.77
N ALA A 14 14.47 30.97 -24.02
CA ALA A 14 13.50 30.20 -24.78
C ALA A 14 13.81 28.70 -24.79
N GLN A 15 12.79 27.88 -24.54
CA GLN A 15 12.85 26.43 -24.69
C GLN A 15 13.22 26.08 -26.13
N ALA A 16 14.19 25.18 -26.29
CA ALA A 16 14.60 24.69 -27.59
C ALA A 16 13.44 23.97 -28.28
N THR A 17 13.06 24.46 -29.46
CA THR A 17 12.08 23.81 -30.34
C THR A 17 12.58 22.41 -30.72
N PRO A 18 11.80 21.34 -30.51
CA PRO A 18 12.18 20.02 -31.00
C PRO A 18 12.20 20.02 -32.54
N PRO A 19 13.09 19.23 -33.18
CA PRO A 19 13.15 19.18 -34.63
C PRO A 19 11.84 18.66 -35.21
N ALA A 20 11.26 19.45 -36.11
CA ALA A 20 10.10 19.07 -36.90
C ALA A 20 10.57 18.15 -38.03
N ASP A 21 10.57 16.83 -37.75
CA ASP A 21 10.39 15.77 -38.74
C ASP A 21 10.43 14.40 -38.04
N LEU A 22 9.27 13.97 -37.53
CA LEU A 22 9.01 12.56 -37.25
C LEU A 22 7.77 12.15 -38.04
N PRO A 23 7.82 11.06 -38.83
CA PRO A 23 6.65 10.57 -39.56
C PRO A 23 5.57 10.15 -38.56
N ALA A 24 4.33 10.57 -38.82
CA ALA A 24 3.18 10.19 -38.00
C ALA A 24 2.98 8.67 -38.01
N GLY A 25 3.08 8.03 -36.84
CA GLY A 25 2.64 6.65 -36.64
C GLY A 25 3.67 5.64 -36.12
N ALA A 26 4.86 6.06 -35.68
CA ALA A 26 5.78 5.17 -34.96
C ALA A 26 5.98 5.68 -33.54
N ASP A 27 5.44 4.95 -32.55
CA ASP A 27 5.88 5.12 -31.17
C ASP A 27 7.39 4.85 -31.11
N PRO A 28 8.20 5.74 -30.51
CA PRO A 28 9.61 5.45 -30.32
C PRO A 28 9.72 4.20 -29.43
N PRO A 29 10.68 3.29 -29.71
CA PRO A 29 10.90 2.14 -28.85
C PRO A 29 11.26 2.65 -27.44
N VAL A 30 10.32 2.52 -26.50
CA VAL A 30 10.56 2.78 -25.09
C VAL A 30 11.49 1.69 -24.59
N THR A 31 12.78 1.96 -24.66
CA THR A 31 13.78 1.14 -23.98
C THR A 31 13.68 1.54 -22.51
N PRO A 32 13.44 0.62 -21.56
CA PRO A 32 13.44 0.99 -20.16
C PRO A 32 14.80 1.59 -19.84
N ALA A 33 14.84 2.87 -19.44
CA ALA A 33 16.07 3.49 -19.01
C ALA A 33 16.57 2.73 -17.76
N THR A 34 17.59 1.90 -17.93
CA THR A 34 18.30 1.28 -16.81
C THR A 34 19.24 2.34 -16.23
N TRP A 35 18.72 3.20 -15.36
CA TRP A 35 19.58 4.00 -14.49
C TRP A 35 20.20 3.11 -13.42
N ALA A 36 21.52 3.15 -13.32
CA ALA A 36 22.23 2.59 -12.18
C ALA A 36 21.89 3.40 -10.93
N GLY A 37 21.64 2.74 -9.80
CA GLY A 37 21.24 3.40 -8.55
C GLY A 37 19.73 3.66 -8.41
N ARG A 38 18.90 3.06 -9.28
CA ARG A 38 17.43 3.12 -9.20
C ARG A 38 16.91 2.88 -7.81
N ASP A 39 17.30 1.73 -7.30
CA ASP A 39 16.72 1.17 -6.10
C ASP A 39 17.18 2.00 -4.90
N GLU A 40 18.41 2.52 -4.87
CA GLU A 40 18.91 3.43 -3.82
C GLU A 40 18.16 4.78 -3.79
N VAL A 41 17.89 5.37 -4.96
CA VAL A 41 17.15 6.64 -5.03
C VAL A 41 15.68 6.43 -4.69
N LEU A 42 15.08 5.32 -5.11
CA LEU A 42 13.72 4.95 -4.74
C LEU A 42 13.61 4.62 -3.25
N ASP A 43 14.56 3.90 -2.67
CA ASP A 43 14.63 3.63 -1.23
C ASP A 43 14.79 4.93 -0.42
N THR A 44 15.52 5.91 -0.96
CA THR A 44 15.70 7.22 -0.32
C THR A 44 14.43 8.09 -0.42
N LEU A 45 13.73 8.06 -1.56
CA LEU A 45 12.56 8.90 -1.81
C LEU A 45 11.27 8.31 -1.25
N LEU A 46 11.13 6.99 -1.35
CA LEU A 46 9.92 6.26 -0.99
C LEU A 46 10.06 5.53 0.34
N GLY A 47 11.29 5.27 0.78
CA GLY A 47 11.59 4.66 2.07
C GLY A 47 12.14 3.25 2.02
N PRO A 48 12.70 2.77 3.14
CA PRO A 48 12.95 1.35 3.32
C PRO A 48 11.64 0.58 3.11
N GLY A 49 11.58 -0.29 2.09
CA GLY A 49 10.42 -1.16 1.85
C GLY A 49 9.37 -0.65 0.86
N ALA A 50 9.51 0.57 0.33
CA ALA A 50 8.56 1.12 -0.65
C ALA A 50 8.61 0.47 -2.06
N GLN A 51 9.41 -0.58 -2.20
CA GLN A 51 9.51 -1.39 -3.40
C GLN A 51 9.29 -2.86 -3.03
N VAL A 52 8.23 -3.19 -2.27
CA VAL A 52 7.67 -4.54 -2.37
C VAL A 52 7.15 -4.67 -3.79
N LYS A 53 7.98 -5.25 -4.68
CA LYS A 53 7.48 -5.75 -5.96
C LYS A 53 6.29 -6.66 -5.62
N PRO A 54 5.13 -6.49 -6.28
CA PRO A 54 4.01 -7.42 -6.10
C PRO A 54 4.55 -8.84 -6.18
N GLY A 55 4.14 -9.65 -5.19
CA GLY A 55 4.83 -10.85 -4.75
C GLY A 55 5.29 -11.78 -5.87
N ARG A 56 6.47 -12.35 -5.63
CA ARG A 56 6.96 -13.58 -6.25
C ARG A 56 5.94 -14.71 -6.04
N GLY A 57 5.63 -15.41 -7.13
CA GLY A 57 4.65 -16.48 -7.25
C GLY A 57 3.76 -16.20 -8.46
N GLU A 58 3.61 -17.12 -9.40
CA GLU A 58 2.52 -16.99 -10.38
C GLU A 58 1.21 -17.06 -9.58
N ALA A 59 0.52 -15.94 -9.50
CA ALA A 59 -0.71 -15.85 -8.73
C ALA A 59 -1.81 -16.59 -9.49
N GLU A 60 -1.99 -17.85 -9.12
CA GLU A 60 -3.07 -18.69 -9.63
C GLU A 60 -4.33 -18.49 -8.78
N PRO A 61 -5.53 -18.62 -9.38
CA PRO A 61 -6.79 -18.63 -8.63
C PRO A 61 -6.73 -19.63 -7.47
N GLY A 62 -7.20 -19.22 -6.29
CA GLY A 62 -7.13 -20.04 -5.07
C GLY A 62 -5.84 -19.90 -4.25
N CYS A 63 -4.95 -18.96 -4.60
CA CYS A 63 -3.76 -18.65 -3.79
C CYS A 63 -4.13 -18.13 -2.38
N THR A 64 -3.15 -18.15 -1.47
CA THR A 64 -3.25 -17.45 -0.18
C THR A 64 -2.58 -16.09 -0.31
N LEU A 65 -3.37 -15.02 -0.25
CA LEU A 65 -2.86 -13.65 -0.31
C LEU A 65 -2.58 -13.12 1.10
N VAL A 66 -1.38 -12.57 1.31
CA VAL A 66 -1.05 -11.74 2.47
C VAL A 66 -0.96 -10.30 1.98
N GLY A 67 -1.99 -9.53 2.31
CA GLY A 67 -2.16 -8.14 1.88
C GLY A 67 -1.76 -7.17 3.00
N GLY A 68 -0.77 -6.33 2.76
CA GLY A 68 -0.37 -5.28 3.70
C GLY A 68 -0.97 -3.94 3.31
N ILE A 69 -1.52 -3.22 4.27
CA ILE A 69 -2.07 -1.88 4.11
C ILE A 69 -1.34 -0.96 5.08
N GLY A 70 -0.81 0.13 4.56
CA GLY A 70 -0.14 1.15 5.35
C GLY A 70 -0.32 2.53 4.74
N LEU A 71 -0.03 3.53 5.56
CA LEU A 71 0.09 4.93 5.15
C LEU A 71 1.58 5.27 5.08
N PRO A 72 2.15 5.36 3.87
CA PRO A 72 3.56 5.66 3.69
C PRO A 72 3.99 6.91 4.47
N TRP A 73 5.16 6.82 5.09
CA TRP A 73 5.78 7.90 5.87
C TRP A 73 5.04 8.29 7.16
N LEU A 74 4.04 7.54 7.63
CA LEU A 74 3.32 7.83 8.87
C LEU A 74 3.69 6.87 10.01
N ARG A 75 5.00 6.65 10.21
CA ARG A 75 5.56 5.85 11.32
C ARG A 75 4.85 4.50 11.46
N ASP A 76 4.10 4.28 12.54
CA ASP A 76 3.43 3.02 12.82
C ASP A 76 2.30 2.72 11.83
N LEU A 77 1.66 3.75 11.27
CA LEU A 77 0.58 3.57 10.30
C LEU A 77 1.09 2.99 8.97
N ASP A 78 2.39 3.00 8.72
CA ASP A 78 3.03 2.35 7.57
C ASP A 78 3.36 0.86 7.80
N PHE A 79 2.74 0.25 8.83
CA PHE A 79 3.05 -1.11 9.25
C PHE A 79 2.92 -2.15 8.14
N GLY A 80 1.82 -2.14 7.39
CA GLY A 80 1.56 -3.16 6.36
C GLY A 80 2.68 -3.24 5.32
N THR A 81 3.06 -2.12 4.72
CA THR A 81 4.10 -2.04 3.68
C THR A 81 5.48 -2.39 4.23
N ASN A 82 5.87 -1.82 5.38
CA ASN A 82 7.17 -2.08 5.99
C ASN A 82 7.29 -3.54 6.48
N TRP A 83 6.21 -4.10 7.03
CA TRP A 83 6.17 -5.51 7.43
C TRP A 83 6.32 -6.42 6.20
N LEU A 84 5.61 -6.14 5.10
CA LEU A 84 5.73 -6.90 3.86
C LEU A 84 7.15 -6.87 3.31
N ALA A 85 7.82 -5.71 3.35
CA ALA A 85 9.19 -5.59 2.90
C ALA A 85 10.15 -6.51 3.67
N ARG A 86 9.98 -6.61 4.99
CA ARG A 86 10.74 -7.55 5.84
C ARG A 86 10.36 -8.99 5.51
N ALA A 87 9.06 -9.28 5.41
CA ALA A 87 8.51 -10.60 5.11
C ALA A 87 8.98 -11.15 3.75
N ALA A 88 9.12 -10.30 2.73
CA ALA A 88 9.54 -10.67 1.39
C ALA A 88 10.98 -11.22 1.32
N THR A 89 11.80 -10.99 2.35
CA THR A 89 13.15 -11.55 2.47
C THR A 89 13.16 -13.00 2.97
N LEU A 90 12.02 -13.51 3.44
CA LEU A 90 11.89 -14.82 4.04
C LEU A 90 11.38 -15.87 3.04
N ALA A 91 11.53 -17.15 3.41
CA ALA A 91 10.89 -18.24 2.69
C ALA A 91 9.41 -18.38 3.08
N TRP A 92 8.57 -18.56 2.06
CA TRP A 92 7.13 -18.77 2.16
C TRP A 92 6.74 -20.08 1.45
N PRO A 93 5.65 -20.74 1.87
CA PRO A 93 5.08 -21.87 1.15
C PRO A 93 4.68 -21.52 -0.29
N ASP A 94 4.63 -22.53 -1.16
CA ASP A 94 4.13 -22.38 -2.52
C ASP A 94 2.67 -21.90 -2.51
N GLY A 95 2.32 -21.00 -3.43
CA GLY A 95 0.98 -20.43 -3.53
C GLY A 95 0.66 -19.31 -2.53
N VAL A 96 1.63 -18.89 -1.70
CA VAL A 96 1.52 -17.67 -0.90
C VAL A 96 1.97 -16.47 -1.71
N VAL A 97 1.09 -15.47 -1.84
CA VAL A 97 1.35 -14.21 -2.53
C VAL A 97 1.42 -13.10 -1.48
N LEU A 98 2.51 -12.33 -1.46
CA LEU A 98 2.62 -11.12 -0.66
C LEU A 98 2.29 -9.91 -1.54
N GLU A 99 1.36 -9.06 -1.13
CA GLU A 99 0.99 -7.89 -1.93
C GLU A 99 0.78 -6.64 -1.07
N ASP A 100 1.42 -5.55 -1.47
CA ASP A 100 1.13 -4.23 -0.92
C ASP A 100 -0.20 -3.73 -1.50
N LEU A 101 -1.19 -3.54 -0.64
CA LEU A 101 -2.54 -3.07 -0.94
C LEU A 101 -2.75 -1.61 -0.49
N SER A 102 -1.67 -0.86 -0.29
CA SER A 102 -1.69 0.55 0.13
C SER A 102 -2.08 1.49 -1.02
N TYR A 103 -3.27 1.29 -1.58
CA TYR A 103 -3.89 2.12 -2.60
C TYR A 103 -5.42 2.10 -2.47
N ALA A 104 -6.10 2.95 -3.25
CA ALA A 104 -7.54 3.17 -3.10
C ALA A 104 -8.37 1.87 -3.12
N ALA A 105 -9.32 1.76 -2.18
CA ALA A 105 -10.07 0.53 -1.91
C ALA A 105 -10.77 -0.09 -3.13
N HIS A 106 -11.30 0.72 -4.05
CA HIS A 106 -11.91 0.22 -5.29
C HIS A 106 -10.91 -0.49 -6.21
N ARG A 107 -9.64 -0.07 -6.21
CA ARG A 107 -8.58 -0.75 -6.94
C ARG A 107 -8.19 -2.05 -6.24
N VAL A 108 -8.20 -2.08 -4.90
CA VAL A 108 -7.95 -3.31 -4.13
C VAL A 108 -9.04 -4.34 -4.44
N MET A 109 -10.30 -3.91 -4.47
CA MET A 109 -11.44 -4.74 -4.88
C MET A 109 -11.22 -5.34 -6.26
N HIS A 110 -10.88 -4.54 -7.28
CA HIS A 110 -10.62 -5.05 -8.62
C HIS A 110 -9.46 -6.04 -8.66
N ARG A 111 -8.39 -5.75 -7.93
CA ARG A 111 -7.23 -6.62 -7.85
C ARG A 111 -7.56 -7.98 -7.23
N LEU A 112 -8.32 -7.98 -6.14
CA LEU A 112 -8.79 -9.22 -5.50
C LEU A 112 -9.70 -10.04 -6.43
N GLN A 113 -10.55 -9.37 -7.23
CA GLN A 113 -11.39 -10.03 -8.23
C GLN A 113 -10.59 -10.65 -9.38
N GLU A 114 -9.47 -10.03 -9.77
CA GLU A 114 -8.56 -10.59 -10.77
C GLU A 114 -7.78 -11.79 -10.23
N LEU A 115 -7.31 -11.70 -8.98
CA LEU A 115 -6.52 -12.76 -8.34
C LEU A 115 -7.35 -13.96 -7.90
N GLN A 116 -8.60 -13.72 -7.48
CA GLN A 116 -9.50 -14.72 -6.91
C GLN A 116 -8.81 -15.58 -5.82
N PRO A 117 -8.23 -14.97 -4.77
CA PRO A 117 -7.54 -15.71 -3.73
C PRO A 117 -8.55 -16.63 -2.99
N GLY A 118 -8.10 -17.82 -2.63
CA GLY A 118 -8.89 -18.75 -1.81
C GLY A 118 -8.91 -18.34 -0.34
N ARG A 119 -7.87 -17.62 0.09
CA ARG A 119 -7.68 -17.12 1.45
C ARG A 119 -7.00 -15.75 1.42
N VAL A 120 -7.39 -14.87 2.34
CA VAL A 120 -6.74 -13.55 2.51
C VAL A 120 -6.34 -13.33 3.97
N VAL A 121 -5.12 -12.84 4.18
CA VAL A 121 -4.64 -12.32 5.47
C VAL A 121 -4.30 -10.85 5.28
N LEU A 122 -5.11 -9.95 5.86
CA LEU A 122 -4.90 -8.51 5.79
C LEU A 122 -4.13 -8.01 7.00
N LEU A 123 -3.15 -7.15 6.76
CA LEU A 123 -2.28 -6.55 7.77
C LEU A 123 -2.40 -5.04 7.75
N GLY A 124 -2.45 -4.42 8.92
CA GLY A 124 -2.39 -2.96 9.05
C GLY A 124 -2.12 -2.51 10.47
N CYS A 125 -2.07 -1.19 10.66
CA CYS A 125 -1.96 -0.58 11.98
C CYS A 125 -3.05 0.48 12.11
N MET A 126 -3.93 0.31 13.10
CA MET A 126 -5.18 1.07 13.22
C MET A 126 -5.32 1.65 14.62
N PRO A 127 -5.55 2.97 14.76
CA PRO A 127 -5.75 3.63 16.04
C PRO A 127 -7.17 3.33 16.57
N ARG A 128 -7.37 2.13 17.11
CA ARG A 128 -8.65 1.71 17.68
C ARG A 128 -8.88 2.34 19.06
N GLY A 129 -7.81 2.67 19.78
CA GLY A 129 -7.88 3.24 21.13
C GLY A 129 -8.41 2.25 22.18
N THR A 130 -8.34 0.94 21.90
CA THR A 130 -8.89 -0.12 22.77
C THR A 130 -7.83 -0.93 23.52
N GLY A 131 -6.55 -0.62 23.31
CA GLY A 131 -5.42 -1.24 24.01
C GLY A 131 -4.20 -0.31 24.04
N PRO A 132 -3.12 -0.68 24.76
CA PRO A 132 -1.86 0.04 24.67
C PRO A 132 -1.23 -0.11 23.27
N PRO A 133 -0.34 0.80 22.85
CA PRO A 133 0.43 0.65 21.62
C PRO A 133 1.16 -0.70 21.54
N GLY A 134 1.25 -1.26 20.33
CA GLY A 134 1.78 -2.60 20.08
C GLY A 134 0.77 -3.73 20.32
N THR A 135 -0.45 -3.45 20.80
CA THR A 135 -1.49 -4.47 20.93
C THR A 135 -1.84 -5.05 19.57
N VAL A 136 -1.64 -6.36 19.39
CA VAL A 136 -2.04 -7.09 18.19
C VAL A 136 -3.46 -7.62 18.36
N ARG A 137 -4.31 -7.38 17.37
CA ARG A 137 -5.66 -7.95 17.27
C ARG A 137 -5.74 -8.80 16.03
N ARG A 138 -6.37 -9.96 16.18
CA ARG A 138 -6.67 -10.89 15.09
C ARG A 138 -8.16 -11.22 15.14
N TYR A 139 -8.84 -11.10 14.00
CA TYR A 139 -10.25 -11.49 13.88
C TYR A 139 -10.55 -12.03 12.48
N ALA A 140 -11.52 -12.94 12.40
CA ALA A 140 -12.04 -13.38 11.11
C ALA A 140 -13.03 -12.34 10.61
N LEU A 141 -12.94 -11.96 9.33
CA LEU A 141 -13.83 -10.94 8.76
C LEU A 141 -15.30 -11.38 8.82
N ALA A 142 -15.56 -12.68 8.66
CA ALA A 142 -16.90 -13.26 8.75
C ALA A 142 -17.57 -13.10 10.14
N GLU A 143 -16.79 -12.79 11.19
CA GLU A 143 -17.31 -12.55 12.54
C GLU A 143 -17.80 -11.11 12.75
N LEU A 144 -17.43 -10.20 11.85
CA LEU A 144 -17.87 -8.80 11.90
C LEU A 144 -19.27 -8.64 11.31
N PRO A 145 -20.07 -7.67 11.78
CA PRO A 145 -21.35 -7.34 11.14
C PRO A 145 -21.12 -6.87 9.70
N GLU A 146 -22.09 -7.11 8.82
CA GLU A 146 -22.07 -6.54 7.46
C GLU A 146 -21.99 -5.01 7.54
N PRO A 147 -21.21 -4.37 6.64
CA PRO A 147 -21.08 -2.92 6.66
C PRO A 147 -22.39 -2.27 6.19
N ASP A 148 -22.72 -1.13 6.79
CA ASP A 148 -23.89 -0.35 6.40
C ASP A 148 -23.69 0.22 4.98
N PRO A 149 -24.63 0.04 4.03
CA PRO A 149 -24.45 0.51 2.65
C PRO A 149 -24.16 2.02 2.53
N ASP A 150 -24.72 2.84 3.41
CA ASP A 150 -24.45 4.29 3.40
C ASP A 150 -22.99 4.58 3.82
N GLU A 151 -22.50 3.91 4.86
CA GLU A 151 -21.10 3.95 5.31
C GLU A 151 -20.13 3.45 4.23
N VAL A 152 -20.52 2.42 3.46
CA VAL A 152 -19.75 1.94 2.31
C VAL A 152 -19.62 3.00 1.23
N HIS A 153 -20.71 3.70 0.89
CA HIS A 153 -20.67 4.76 -0.11
C HIS A 153 -19.82 5.95 0.33
N GLU A 154 -19.90 6.34 1.60
CA GLU A 154 -19.08 7.38 2.18
C GLU A 154 -17.59 7.03 2.07
N ARG A 155 -17.19 5.85 2.56
CA ARG A 155 -15.81 5.36 2.45
C ARG A 155 -15.34 5.22 1.01
N LEU A 156 -16.21 4.76 0.10
CA LEU A 156 -15.84 4.71 -1.31
C LEU A 156 -15.54 6.12 -1.87
N GLY A 157 -16.34 7.13 -1.49
CA GLY A 157 -16.11 8.53 -1.84
C GLY A 157 -14.78 9.06 -1.29
N GLU A 158 -14.49 8.80 -0.01
CA GLU A 158 -13.23 9.17 0.65
C GLU A 158 -12.02 8.48 0.02
N ALA A 159 -12.13 7.20 -0.35
CA ALA A 159 -11.08 6.46 -1.03
C ALA A 159 -10.77 7.01 -2.42
N VAL A 160 -11.78 7.47 -3.16
CA VAL A 160 -11.59 8.21 -4.43
C VAL A 160 -10.90 9.55 -4.16
N GLY A 161 -11.18 10.18 -3.02
CA GLY A 161 -10.50 11.38 -2.53
C GLY A 161 -9.05 11.16 -2.06
N GLY A 162 -8.56 9.91 -2.05
CA GLY A 162 -7.19 9.56 -1.72
C GLY A 162 -6.99 9.01 -0.30
N ILE A 163 -8.05 8.73 0.45
CA ILE A 163 -7.93 8.01 1.72
C ILE A 163 -7.61 6.53 1.46
N VAL A 164 -6.57 6.05 2.12
CA VAL A 164 -6.08 4.67 1.99
C VAL A 164 -5.88 4.14 3.39
N ASP A 165 -6.82 3.35 3.88
CA ASP A 165 -6.67 2.64 5.14
C ASP A 165 -7.36 1.27 5.09
N LEU A 166 -7.21 0.53 6.19
CA LEU A 166 -7.76 -0.81 6.33
C LEU A 166 -9.29 -0.79 6.37
N ASP A 167 -9.92 0.19 7.02
CA ASP A 167 -11.39 0.23 7.18
C ASP A 167 -12.10 0.52 5.85
N HIS A 168 -11.54 1.42 5.04
CA HIS A 168 -12.00 1.69 3.68
C HIS A 168 -11.90 0.44 2.81
N THR A 169 -10.76 -0.24 2.88
CA THR A 169 -10.52 -1.49 2.15
C THR A 169 -11.52 -2.56 2.56
N LEU A 170 -11.72 -2.77 3.87
CA LEU A 170 -12.65 -3.76 4.40
C LEU A 170 -14.09 -3.46 4.00
N ALA A 171 -14.55 -2.22 4.16
CA ALA A 171 -15.92 -1.83 3.84
C ALA A 171 -16.25 -2.05 2.36
N VAL A 172 -15.39 -1.56 1.46
CA VAL A 172 -15.59 -1.67 0.01
C VAL A 172 -15.44 -3.13 -0.43
N CYS A 173 -14.32 -3.78 -0.13
CA CYS A 173 -14.06 -5.12 -0.67
C CYS A 173 -15.05 -6.16 -0.14
N ARG A 174 -15.55 -6.01 1.10
CA ARG A 174 -16.60 -6.88 1.64
C ARG A 174 -17.94 -6.64 0.97
N HIS A 175 -18.37 -5.38 0.81
CA HIS A 175 -19.68 -5.06 0.23
C HIS A 175 -19.88 -5.65 -1.18
N TRP A 176 -18.81 -5.69 -1.98
CA TRP A 176 -18.83 -6.27 -3.33
C TRP A 176 -18.32 -7.72 -3.42
N ASN A 177 -18.20 -8.43 -2.29
CA ASN A 177 -17.75 -9.83 -2.21
C ASN A 177 -16.40 -10.09 -2.92
N ALA A 178 -15.47 -9.13 -2.85
CA ALA A 178 -14.13 -9.28 -3.40
C ALA A 178 -13.19 -10.03 -2.44
N LEU A 179 -13.50 -10.03 -1.15
CA LEU A 179 -12.79 -10.83 -0.15
C LEU A 179 -13.45 -12.21 -0.02
N PRO A 180 -12.69 -13.32 0.01
CA PRO A 180 -13.24 -14.65 0.29
C PRO A 180 -13.71 -14.75 1.75
N ASP A 181 -14.63 -15.70 2.03
CA ASP A 181 -15.11 -15.98 3.39
C ASP A 181 -13.95 -16.27 4.37
N ASP A 182 -12.89 -16.90 3.86
CA ASP A 182 -11.67 -17.19 4.60
C ASP A 182 -10.70 -15.99 4.59
N THR A 183 -11.19 -14.87 5.12
CA THR A 183 -10.40 -13.65 5.31
C THR A 183 -10.15 -13.42 6.80
N VAL A 184 -8.88 -13.25 7.16
CA VAL A 184 -8.43 -12.87 8.51
C VAL A 184 -7.79 -11.50 8.46
N VAL A 185 -8.08 -10.68 9.46
CA VAL A 185 -7.42 -9.38 9.66
C VAL A 185 -6.53 -9.48 10.89
N ILE A 186 -5.30 -9.00 10.75
CA ILE A 186 -4.35 -8.82 11.85
C ILE A 186 -3.95 -7.34 11.86
N GLU A 187 -4.25 -6.64 12.93
CA GLU A 187 -3.95 -5.22 13.06
C GLU A 187 -3.23 -4.92 14.37
N VAL A 188 -2.37 -3.90 14.34
CA VAL A 188 -1.59 -3.44 15.49
C VAL A 188 -2.07 -2.07 15.95
N GLU A 189 -2.09 -1.82 17.25
CA GLU A 189 -2.34 -0.48 17.81
C GLU A 189 -1.09 0.42 17.67
N PRO A 190 -1.19 1.61 17.06
CA PRO A 190 -0.05 2.52 16.91
C PRO A 190 0.30 3.25 18.21
N ALA A 191 1.56 3.66 18.35
CA ALA A 191 2.01 4.66 19.32
C ALA A 191 2.17 6.04 18.67
N GLU A 192 2.70 6.06 17.44
CA GLU A 192 3.12 7.25 16.71
C GLU A 192 2.54 7.25 15.29
N SER A 193 2.11 8.42 14.82
CA SER A 193 1.48 8.58 13.51
C SER A 193 1.91 9.85 12.77
N GLU A 194 2.91 10.56 13.30
CA GLU A 194 3.51 11.70 12.65
C GLU A 194 4.32 11.30 11.40
N PHE A 195 4.66 12.31 10.59
CA PHE A 195 5.53 12.10 9.45
C PHE A 195 6.91 11.62 9.91
N GLY A 196 7.33 10.44 9.45
CA GLY A 196 8.63 9.86 9.76
C GLY A 196 8.74 8.39 9.34
N TRP A 197 9.93 7.84 9.56
CA TRP A 197 10.30 6.51 9.13
C TRP A 197 10.33 5.51 10.27
N GLY A 198 10.07 4.24 9.95
CA GLY A 198 10.17 3.14 10.89
C GLY A 198 9.13 3.19 12.00
N PHE A 199 9.13 2.15 12.82
CA PHE A 199 8.14 1.98 13.88
C PHE A 199 8.61 2.61 15.20
N SER A 200 7.65 2.91 16.05
CA SER A 200 7.84 3.07 17.48
C SER A 200 8.26 1.72 18.09
N GLN A 201 8.91 1.75 19.26
CA GLN A 201 9.38 0.52 19.91
C GLN A 201 8.26 -0.51 20.18
N PRO A 202 7.07 -0.12 20.69
CA PRO A 202 5.99 -1.09 20.94
C PRO A 202 5.50 -1.79 19.67
N VAL A 203 5.46 -1.09 18.54
CA VAL A 203 5.05 -1.67 17.25
C VAL A 203 6.17 -2.51 16.64
N GLU A 204 7.43 -2.09 16.79
CA GLU A 204 8.59 -2.88 16.41
C GLU A 204 8.64 -4.22 17.17
N ASP A 205 8.34 -4.20 18.47
CA ASP A 205 8.28 -5.41 19.32
C ASP A 205 7.17 -6.39 18.88
N ALA A 206 6.10 -5.89 18.23
CA ALA A 206 4.99 -6.70 17.75
C ALA A 206 5.26 -7.38 16.38
N VAL A 207 6.31 -6.99 15.65
CA VAL A 207 6.58 -7.47 14.28
C VAL A 207 6.74 -8.99 14.21
N ASP A 208 7.50 -9.57 15.14
CA ASP A 208 7.75 -11.02 15.19
C ASP A 208 6.51 -11.81 15.61
N GLU A 209 5.70 -11.24 16.50
CA GLU A 209 4.41 -11.83 16.88
C GLU A 209 3.47 -11.90 15.66
N VAL A 210 3.32 -10.79 14.92
CA VAL A 210 2.51 -10.75 13.70
C VAL A 210 3.06 -11.74 12.66
N LEU A 211 4.38 -11.86 12.52
CA LEU A 211 4.98 -12.85 11.63
C LEU A 211 4.64 -14.29 12.02
N GLY A 212 4.66 -14.61 13.32
CA GLY A 212 4.20 -15.89 13.84
C GLY A 212 2.73 -16.16 13.49
N MET A 213 1.86 -15.17 13.67
CA MET A 213 0.45 -15.28 13.34
C MET A 213 0.21 -15.48 11.85
N VAL A 214 0.86 -14.69 10.97
CA VAL A 214 0.72 -14.85 9.52
C VAL A 214 1.21 -16.22 9.08
N ARG A 215 2.35 -16.69 9.58
CA ARG A 215 2.86 -18.04 9.27
C ARG A 215 1.88 -19.13 9.69
N HIS A 216 1.21 -18.95 10.82
CA HIS A 216 0.15 -19.86 11.24
C HIS A 216 -1.02 -19.83 10.24
N GLU A 217 -1.52 -18.65 9.88
CA GLU A 217 -2.65 -18.53 8.96
C GLU A 217 -2.39 -19.11 7.56
N VAL A 218 -1.20 -18.90 6.99
CA VAL A 218 -0.87 -19.40 5.65
C VAL A 218 -0.56 -20.91 5.61
N SER A 219 -0.43 -21.55 6.78
CA SER A 219 -0.13 -22.99 6.89
C SER A 219 -1.35 -23.89 7.05
N ARG A 220 -2.56 -23.28 7.07
CA ARG A 220 -3.83 -23.97 7.33
C ARG A 220 -4.40 -24.67 6.10
#